data_AF-A0A4P5QQ85-F1
#
_entry.id   AF-A0A4P5QQ85-F1
#
_cell.length_a   1.000
_cell.length_b   1.000
_cell.length_c   1.000
_cell.angle_alpha   90.00
_cell.angle_beta   90.00
_cell.angle_gamma   90.00
#
_symmetry.space_group_name_H-M   'P 1'
#
loop_
_entity.id
_entity.type
_entity.pdbx_description
1 polymer ?
#
loop_
_entity_poly.entity_id
_entity_poly.type
_entity_poly.pdbx_seq_one_letter_code
_entity_poly.pdbx_strand_id
1 'polypeptide(L)'
;MVKAIAARARAKNPSAFVIPQNASQLLAYADFLETISDIGIEDLFTNGNKLQPKSHTSDVLRHLKKMTGAKKPALLIAYPKTAERQALPRKLTAENGLVWLVMDRQLKTLGESGR
;
A
#
# COMPACT_ATOMS: atom_id res chain seq x y z
N MET A 1 7.45 -0.25 -18.38
CA MET A 1 6.54 0.90 -18.25
C MET A 1 6.86 1.79 -17.04
N VAL A 2 6.79 1.31 -15.79
CA VAL A 2 7.03 2.14 -14.58
C VAL A 2 8.39 2.87 -14.58
N LYS A 3 9.47 2.21 -15.04
CA LYS A 3 10.80 2.84 -15.20
C LYS A 3 10.77 4.09 -16.08
N ALA A 4 10.05 4.04 -17.21
CA ALA A 4 9.94 5.16 -18.13
C ALA A 4 9.13 6.33 -17.52
N ILE A 5 8.06 6.01 -16.78
CA ILE A 5 7.27 7.00 -16.04
C ILE A 5 8.14 7.67 -14.98
N ALA A 6 8.87 6.89 -14.19
CA ALA A 6 9.77 7.40 -13.16
C ALA A 6 10.87 8.30 -13.75
N ALA A 7 11.51 7.86 -14.83
CA ALA A 7 12.52 8.66 -15.53
C ALA A 7 11.93 9.98 -16.04
N ARG A 8 10.74 9.95 -16.65
CA ARG A 8 10.07 11.16 -17.15
C ARG A 8 9.64 12.12 -16.04
N ALA A 9 9.13 11.60 -14.94
CA ALA A 9 8.76 12.40 -13.77
C ALA A 9 10.01 13.06 -13.15
N ARG A 10 11.09 12.30 -12.98
CA ARG A 10 12.35 12.77 -12.39
C ARG A 10 13.13 13.72 -13.28
N ALA A 11 12.98 13.60 -14.61
CA ALA A 11 13.51 14.60 -15.55
C ALA A 11 12.85 15.98 -15.39
N LYS A 12 11.62 16.05 -14.89
CA LYS A 12 10.91 17.31 -14.60
C LYS A 12 11.12 17.78 -13.16
N ASN A 13 11.12 16.84 -12.21
CA ASN A 13 11.38 17.11 -10.80
C ASN A 13 12.21 15.95 -10.22
N PRO A 14 13.52 16.15 -9.96
CA PRO A 14 14.39 15.09 -9.44
C PRO A 14 13.91 14.42 -8.14
N SER A 15 13.10 15.12 -7.33
CA SER A 15 12.53 14.58 -6.09
C SER A 15 11.17 13.90 -6.26
N ALA A 16 10.68 13.75 -7.50
CA ALA A 16 9.37 13.15 -7.76
C ALA A 16 9.28 11.72 -7.21
N PHE A 17 8.30 11.52 -6.31
CA PHE A 17 7.93 10.19 -5.84
C PHE A 17 7.15 9.42 -6.89
N VAL A 18 7.37 8.11 -6.93
CA VAL A 18 6.66 7.18 -7.81
C VAL A 18 6.09 6.06 -6.95
N ILE A 19 4.78 6.08 -6.76
CA ILE A 19 4.08 5.17 -5.84
C ILE A 19 3.06 4.35 -6.65
N PRO A 20 3.42 3.16 -7.17
CA PRO A 20 2.45 2.27 -7.79
C PRO A 20 1.40 1.77 -6.78
N GLN A 21 0.27 1.31 -7.29
CA GLN A 21 -0.83 0.77 -6.50
C GLN A 21 -1.07 -0.71 -6.84
N ASN A 22 -1.21 -1.55 -5.81
CA ASN A 22 -1.36 -3.01 -5.90
C ASN A 22 -0.17 -3.70 -6.60
N ALA A 23 -0.40 -4.83 -7.27
CA ALA A 23 0.62 -5.60 -8.01
C ALA A 23 1.92 -5.87 -7.22
N SER A 24 1.79 -6.17 -5.92
CA SER A 24 2.93 -6.32 -4.98
C SER A 24 3.92 -7.41 -5.40
N GLN A 25 3.50 -8.39 -6.22
CA GLN A 25 4.41 -9.40 -6.78
C GLN A 25 5.57 -8.79 -7.59
N LEU A 26 5.41 -7.59 -8.14
CA LEU A 26 6.47 -6.90 -8.90
C LEU A 26 7.65 -6.47 -8.01
N LEU A 27 7.45 -6.42 -6.68
CA LEU A 27 8.54 -6.22 -5.72
C LEU A 27 9.57 -7.37 -5.77
N ALA A 28 9.28 -8.48 -6.48
CA ALA A 28 10.25 -9.51 -6.75
C ALA A 28 11.42 -9.09 -7.66
N TYR A 29 11.22 -8.06 -8.47
CA TYR A 29 12.23 -7.56 -9.39
C TYR A 29 12.97 -6.39 -8.76
N ALA A 30 14.30 -6.52 -8.62
CA ALA A 30 15.13 -5.53 -7.95
C ALA A 30 15.05 -4.16 -8.64
N ASP A 31 15.05 -4.14 -9.98
CA ASP A 31 14.96 -2.90 -10.76
C ASP A 31 13.62 -2.17 -10.55
N PHE A 32 12.52 -2.90 -10.35
CA PHE A 32 11.23 -2.33 -9.99
C PHE A 32 11.28 -1.72 -8.58
N LEU A 33 11.78 -2.49 -7.60
CA LEU A 33 11.90 -2.04 -6.21
C LEU A 33 12.81 -0.81 -6.09
N GLU A 34 13.92 -0.74 -6.83
CA GLU A 34 14.81 0.41 -6.90
C GLU A 34 14.11 1.63 -7.52
N THR A 35 13.30 1.41 -8.55
CA THR A 35 12.63 2.47 -9.30
C THR A 35 11.59 3.22 -8.47
N ILE A 36 10.78 2.51 -7.70
CA ILE A 36 9.63 3.09 -6.98
C ILE A 36 10.06 3.74 -5.68
N SER A 37 9.29 4.70 -5.20
CA SER A 37 9.50 5.34 -3.91
C SER A 37 8.84 4.53 -2.80
N ASP A 38 7.56 4.24 -2.97
CA ASP A 38 6.70 3.51 -2.03
C ASP A 38 5.73 2.60 -2.81
N ILE A 39 4.79 1.96 -2.14
CA ILE A 39 3.69 1.23 -2.79
C ILE A 39 2.38 1.45 -2.04
N GLY A 40 1.29 1.71 -2.76
CA GLY A 40 -0.07 1.69 -2.24
C GLY A 40 -0.69 0.30 -2.39
N ILE A 41 -1.41 -0.19 -1.39
CA ILE A 41 -2.15 -1.44 -1.43
C ILE A 41 -3.56 -1.18 -0.96
N GLU A 42 -4.54 -1.60 -1.75
CA GLU A 42 -5.94 -1.54 -1.39
C GLU A 42 -6.44 -2.89 -0.92
N ASP A 43 -7.48 -2.86 -0.10
CA ASP A 43 -8.28 -4.03 0.24
C ASP A 43 -7.46 -5.23 0.80
N LEU A 44 -6.34 -4.96 1.48
CA LEU A 44 -5.42 -6.02 1.98
C LEU A 44 -6.07 -6.90 3.04
N PHE A 45 -6.62 -6.29 4.08
CA PHE A 45 -7.22 -7.00 5.23
C PHE A 45 -8.72 -7.15 5.08
N THR A 46 -9.37 -6.19 4.43
CA THR A 46 -10.79 -6.19 4.17
C THR A 46 -11.07 -5.73 2.75
N ASN A 47 -12.05 -6.33 2.07
CA ASN A 47 -12.69 -5.76 0.89
C ASN A 47 -13.99 -5.09 1.34
N GLY A 48 -13.93 -3.78 1.57
CA GLY A 48 -14.98 -3.07 2.29
C GLY A 48 -15.14 -3.63 3.71
N ASN A 49 -16.32 -4.19 4.01
CA ASN A 49 -16.60 -4.84 5.31
C ASN A 49 -16.27 -6.35 5.36
N LYS A 50 -15.94 -6.96 4.21
CA LYS A 50 -15.65 -8.39 4.13
C LYS A 50 -14.18 -8.63 4.48
N LEU A 51 -13.89 -9.57 5.37
CA LEU A 51 -12.51 -9.99 5.65
C LEU A 51 -11.90 -10.67 4.42
N GLN A 52 -10.64 -10.38 4.14
CA GLN A 52 -9.89 -11.12 3.15
C GLN A 52 -9.46 -12.50 3.69
N PRO A 53 -9.33 -13.51 2.82
CA PRO A 53 -8.76 -14.80 3.21
C PRO A 53 -7.34 -14.63 3.78
N LYS A 54 -7.01 -15.43 4.81
CA LYS A 54 -5.67 -15.44 5.41
C LYS A 54 -4.56 -15.74 4.39
N SER A 55 -4.84 -16.58 3.40
CA SER A 55 -3.90 -16.88 2.32
C SER A 55 -3.56 -15.62 1.52
N HIS A 56 -4.58 -14.86 1.11
CA HIS A 56 -4.40 -13.59 0.40
C HIS A 56 -3.58 -12.58 1.20
N THR A 57 -3.95 -12.33 2.46
CA THR A 57 -3.24 -11.36 3.30
C THR A 57 -1.78 -11.77 3.50
N SER A 58 -1.53 -13.06 3.77
CA SER A 58 -0.17 -13.59 3.95
C SER A 58 0.69 -13.47 2.69
N ASP A 59 0.10 -13.69 1.51
CA ASP A 59 0.78 -13.60 0.23
C ASP A 59 1.23 -12.17 -0.08
N VAL A 60 0.32 -11.21 0.09
CA VAL A 60 0.63 -9.80 -0.15
C VAL A 60 1.64 -9.29 0.89
N LEU A 61 1.45 -9.61 2.17
CA LEU A 61 2.41 -9.22 3.22
C LEU A 61 3.81 -9.79 2.96
N ARG A 62 3.92 -11.02 2.44
CA ARG A 62 5.22 -11.60 2.04
C ARG A 62 5.92 -10.75 0.99
N HIS A 63 5.20 -10.21 0.01
CA HIS A 63 5.79 -9.29 -0.97
C HIS A 63 6.19 -7.96 -0.33
N LEU A 64 5.34 -7.40 0.54
CA LEU A 64 5.59 -6.11 1.20
C LEU A 64 6.79 -6.10 2.14
N LYS A 65 7.21 -7.25 2.68
CA LYS A 65 8.48 -7.35 3.44
C LYS A 65 9.69 -6.82 2.69
N LYS A 66 9.68 -6.84 1.35
CA LYS A 66 10.75 -6.27 0.53
C LYS A 66 10.83 -4.75 0.63
N MET A 67 9.69 -4.08 0.85
CA MET A 67 9.65 -2.64 1.09
C MET A 67 10.32 -2.29 2.43
N THR A 68 10.02 -3.06 3.49
CA THR A 68 10.68 -2.92 4.79
C THR A 68 12.19 -3.10 4.68
N GLY A 69 12.65 -4.13 3.99
CA GLY A 69 14.08 -4.36 3.73
C GLY A 69 14.75 -3.22 2.96
N ALA A 70 14.03 -2.61 2.01
CA ALA A 70 14.47 -1.44 1.25
C ALA A 70 14.29 -0.10 2.00
N LYS A 71 13.78 -0.11 3.24
CA LYS A 71 13.43 1.08 4.03
C LYS A 71 12.45 2.04 3.33
N LYS A 72 11.54 1.47 2.54
CA LYS A 72 10.47 2.19 1.83
C LYS A 72 9.13 1.87 2.48
N PRO A 73 8.28 2.87 2.81
CA PRO A 73 6.96 2.59 3.35
C PRO A 73 6.05 1.89 2.34
N ALA A 74 5.10 1.12 2.88
CA ALA A 74 3.95 0.60 2.15
C ALA A 74 2.69 1.21 2.77
N LEU A 75 1.80 1.72 1.90
CA LEU A 75 0.62 2.48 2.26
C LEU A 75 -0.62 1.59 2.08
N LEU A 76 -1.31 1.25 3.16
CA LEU A 76 -2.60 0.59 3.11
C LEU A 76 -3.71 1.63 2.91
N ILE A 77 -4.59 1.40 1.95
CA ILE A 77 -5.84 2.11 1.78
C ILE A 77 -6.98 1.12 1.99
N ALA A 78 -7.84 1.39 2.96
CA ALA A 78 -8.91 0.50 3.38
C ALA A 78 -10.27 1.21 3.37
N TYR A 79 -11.30 0.46 2.96
CA TYR A 79 -12.66 0.99 2.79
C TYR A 79 -13.75 0.39 3.71
N PRO A 80 -13.47 -0.01 4.97
CA PRO A 80 -14.51 -0.50 5.86
C PRO A 80 -15.46 0.61 6.34
N LYS A 81 -16.74 0.27 6.46
CA LYS A 81 -17.81 1.19 6.87
C LYS A 81 -18.22 1.08 8.34
N THR A 82 -18.00 -0.06 8.98
CA THR A 82 -18.37 -0.25 10.40
C THR A 82 -17.19 0.01 11.32
N ALA A 83 -17.44 0.55 12.51
CA ALA A 83 -16.38 0.84 13.49
C ALA A 83 -15.53 -0.40 13.83
N GLU A 84 -16.18 -1.56 13.99
CA GLU A 84 -15.50 -2.85 14.18
C GLU A 84 -14.51 -3.15 13.04
N ARG A 85 -14.92 -2.94 11.79
CA ARG A 85 -14.07 -3.20 10.62
C ARG A 85 -13.02 -2.11 10.41
N GLN A 86 -13.26 -0.88 10.81
CA GLN A 86 -12.28 0.21 10.77
C GLN A 86 -11.15 0.05 11.79
N ALA A 87 -11.40 -0.62 12.92
CA ALA A 87 -10.37 -0.93 13.91
C ALA A 87 -9.33 -1.93 13.38
N LEU A 88 -9.73 -2.81 12.45
CA LEU A 88 -8.89 -3.91 11.98
C LEU A 88 -7.67 -3.44 11.15
N PRO A 89 -7.81 -2.59 10.11
CA PRO A 89 -6.67 -2.01 9.41
C PRO A 89 -5.65 -1.40 10.35
N ARG A 90 -6.09 -0.58 11.32
CA ARG A 90 -5.20 0.13 12.27
C ARG A 90 -4.35 -0.83 13.08
N LYS A 91 -4.96 -1.89 13.61
CA LYS A 91 -4.26 -2.91 14.38
C LYS A 91 -3.26 -3.66 13.50
N LEU A 92 -3.71 -4.17 12.35
CA LEU A 92 -2.89 -5.03 11.51
C LEU A 92 -1.78 -4.26 10.78
N THR A 93 -1.94 -2.97 10.51
CA THR A 93 -0.89 -2.14 9.94
C THR A 93 0.23 -1.89 10.94
N ALA A 94 -0.10 -1.61 12.20
CA ALA A 94 0.88 -1.44 13.26
C ALA A 94 1.72 -2.71 13.46
N GLU A 95 1.08 -3.89 13.43
CA GLU A 95 1.75 -5.19 13.52
C GLU A 95 2.69 -5.48 12.32
N ASN A 96 2.46 -4.86 11.16
CA ASN A 96 3.20 -5.13 9.93
C ASN A 96 4.06 -3.94 9.44
N GLY A 97 4.15 -2.85 10.21
CA GLY A 97 4.93 -1.67 9.87
C GLY A 97 4.42 -0.94 8.62
N LEU A 98 3.10 -0.91 8.39
CA LEU A 98 2.46 -0.23 7.28
C LEU A 98 1.90 1.13 7.71
N VAL A 99 1.86 2.10 6.80
CA VAL A 99 1.09 3.35 6.98
C VAL A 99 -0.33 3.09 6.52
N TRP A 100 -1.35 3.62 7.20
CA TRP A 100 -2.75 3.34 6.84
C TRP A 100 -3.57 4.59 6.55
N LEU A 101 -4.56 4.42 5.68
CA LEU A 101 -5.65 5.35 5.38
C LEU A 101 -6.96 4.57 5.35
N VAL A 102 -7.92 4.96 6.17
CA VAL A 102 -9.29 4.43 6.17
C VAL A 102 -10.22 5.52 5.67
N MET A 103 -10.96 5.26 4.59
CA MET A 103 -11.84 6.25 3.97
C MET A 103 -12.99 5.61 3.18
N ASP A 104 -13.85 6.43 2.56
CA ASP A 104 -14.87 5.92 1.65
C ASP A 104 -14.29 5.50 0.31
N ARG A 105 -14.87 4.46 -0.30
CA ARG A 105 -14.39 3.91 -1.58
C ARG A 105 -14.51 4.89 -2.74
N GLN A 106 -15.42 5.86 -2.66
CA GLN A 106 -15.62 6.88 -3.68
C GLN A 106 -14.61 8.02 -3.57
N LEU A 107 -13.79 8.03 -2.51
CA LEU A 107 -12.80 9.07 -2.23
C LEU A 107 -13.42 10.47 -2.11
N LYS A 108 -14.65 10.55 -1.58
CA LYS A 108 -15.43 11.80 -1.48
C LYS A 108 -15.36 12.46 -0.11
N THR A 109 -14.96 11.72 0.91
CA THR A 109 -14.88 12.19 2.30
C THR A 109 -13.44 12.13 2.78
N LEU A 110 -13.11 13.00 3.74
CA LEU A 110 -11.83 12.92 4.43
C LEU A 110 -11.80 11.63 5.24
N GLY A 111 -10.76 10.84 5.00
CA GLY A 111 -10.47 9.66 5.78
C GLY A 111 -9.69 9.97 7.04
N GLU A 112 -9.32 8.91 7.75
CA GLU A 112 -8.37 8.94 8.85
C GLU A 112 -7.10 8.18 8.46
N SER A 113 -5.95 8.63 8.93
CA SER A 113 -4.66 7.99 8.66
C SER A 113 -3.79 7.88 9.89
N GLY A 114 -2.81 6.97 9.83
CA GLY A 114 -1.86 6.75 10.91
C GLY A 114 -0.71 5.82 10.53
N ARG A 115 0.09 5.46 11.53
CA ARG A 115 1.19 4.48 11.44
C ARG A 115 0.94 3.35 12.43
#